data_AF-A0A7S3KVG4-F1
#
_entry.id   AF-A0A7S3KVG4-F1
#
_cell.length_a   1.000
_cell.length_b   1.000
_cell.length_c   1.000
_cell.angle_alpha   90.00
_cell.angle_beta   90.00
_cell.angle_gamma   90.00
#
_symmetry.space_group_name_H-M   'P 1'
#
loop_
_entity.id
_entity.type
_entity.pdbx_description
1 polymer ?
#
loop_
_entity_poly.entity_id
_entity_poly.type
_entity_poly.pdbx_seq_one_letter_code
_entity_poly.pdbx_strand_id
1 'polypeptide(L)'
;DDSSSSDSRSGGRMTENGLMDARRETKALFQELENAAEYCETHYYGNTNMRVPDLISPNEFWVDFANYIVEKNKITGFLSSNFIYATSNITEVIAMISILDLPFEEELHTITSFGDKGVRIKAAN
;
A
#
# COMPACT_ATOMS: atom_id res chain seq x y z
N ASP A 1 39.33 65.61 34.18
CA ASP A 1 39.65 66.25 32.88
C ASP A 1 40.72 65.40 32.22
N ASP A 2 40.58 64.73 31.08
CA ASP A 2 39.52 64.56 30.06
C ASP A 2 39.94 63.28 29.29
N SER A 3 39.09 62.26 29.15
CA SER A 3 38.24 61.96 27.98
C SER A 3 38.98 61.66 26.65
N SER A 4 38.80 60.42 26.15
CA SER A 4 38.67 59.99 24.72
C SER A 4 39.47 58.70 24.44
N SER A 5 38.88 57.51 24.50
CA SER A 5 38.05 56.86 23.45
C SER A 5 38.73 56.81 22.08
N SER A 6 39.21 55.64 21.69
CA SER A 6 39.07 55.18 20.30
C SER A 6 39.00 53.65 20.28
N ASP A 7 37.75 53.19 20.16
CA ASP A 7 37.35 51.87 19.73
C ASP A 7 37.93 51.60 18.34
N SER A 8 38.76 50.57 18.20
CA SER A 8 39.14 50.03 16.90
C SER A 8 38.81 48.54 16.86
N ARG A 9 37.50 48.27 16.74
CA ARG A 9 36.96 47.07 16.10
C ARG A 9 37.69 46.85 14.77
N SER A 10 38.71 46.00 14.80
CA SER A 10 39.36 45.47 13.60
C SER A 10 38.37 44.52 12.92
N GLY A 11 37.52 45.11 12.08
CA GLY A 11 36.72 44.37 11.11
C GLY A 11 37.67 43.71 10.13
N GLY A 12 38.03 42.46 10.43
CA GLY A 12 38.85 41.63 9.56
C GLY A 12 38.13 41.44 8.22
N ARG A 13 38.47 42.29 7.23
CA ARG A 13 38.16 42.03 5.83
C ARG A 13 38.89 40.74 5.46
N MET A 14 38.16 39.62 5.43
CA MET A 14 38.67 38.40 4.82
C MET A 14 39.14 38.77 3.41
N THR A 15 40.43 38.58 3.15
CA THR A 15 41.02 38.86 1.86
C THR A 15 40.34 37.97 0.82
N GLU A 16 40.20 38.47 -0.40
CA GLU A 16 39.55 37.77 -1.51
C GLU A 16 40.10 36.35 -1.67
N ASN A 17 41.41 36.18 -1.48
CA ASN A 17 42.09 34.89 -1.49
C ASN A 17 41.59 33.93 -0.40
N GLY A 18 41.40 34.40 0.84
CA GLY A 18 40.88 33.57 1.94
C GLY A 18 39.43 33.12 1.72
N LEU A 19 38.62 33.96 1.06
CA LEU A 19 37.26 33.60 0.67
C LEU A 19 37.25 32.54 -0.45
N MET A 20 38.20 32.62 -1.38
CA MET A 20 38.38 31.62 -2.44
C MET A 20 38.89 30.29 -1.88
N ASP A 21 39.81 30.32 -0.91
CA ASP A 21 40.35 29.13 -0.26
C ASP A 21 39.27 28.42 0.57
N ALA A 22 38.48 29.17 1.36
CA ALA A 22 37.34 28.61 2.10
C ALA A 22 36.26 28.00 1.18
N ARG A 23 36.03 28.61 0.00
CA ARG A 23 35.15 28.03 -1.06
C ARG A 23 35.74 26.77 -1.69
N ARG A 24 37.07 26.70 -1.81
CA ARG A 24 37.77 25.54 -2.36
C ARG A 24 37.71 24.36 -1.40
N GLU A 25 37.89 24.61 -0.11
CA GLU A 25 37.76 23.61 0.96
C GLU A 25 36.33 23.08 1.08
N THR A 26 35.32 23.95 1.03
CA THR A 26 33.90 23.51 1.06
C THR A 26 33.50 22.72 -0.18
N LYS A 27 34.03 23.05 -1.37
CA LYS A 27 33.85 22.23 -2.58
C LYS A 27 34.57 20.88 -2.51
N ALA A 28 35.70 20.79 -1.82
CA ALA A 28 36.41 19.53 -1.66
C ALA A 28 35.69 18.56 -0.68
N LEU A 29 34.89 19.10 0.24
CA LEU A 29 34.05 18.32 1.17
C LEU A 29 32.70 17.91 0.58
N PHE A 30 32.22 18.62 -0.45
CA PHE A 30 31.00 18.29 -1.17
C PHE A 30 31.33 17.38 -2.34
N GLN A 31 31.07 16.08 -2.18
CA GLN A 31 31.09 15.13 -3.29
C GLN A 31 29.66 14.99 -3.82
N GLU A 32 29.45 15.40 -5.06
CA GLU A 32 28.19 15.23 -5.75
C GLU A 32 27.90 13.72 -5.89
N LEU A 33 26.83 13.25 -5.23
CA LEU A 33 26.34 11.87 -5.28
C LEU A 33 25.61 11.63 -6.62
N GLU A 34 26.28 11.90 -7.75
CA GLU A 34 25.71 11.71 -9.09
C GLU A 34 25.21 10.26 -9.25
N ASN A 35 25.95 9.29 -8.72
CA ASN A 35 25.62 7.86 -8.82
C ASN A 35 24.44 7.40 -7.95
N ALA A 36 24.04 8.12 -6.88
CA ALA A 36 22.92 7.68 -6.05
C ALA A 36 21.57 8.15 -6.60
N ALA A 37 21.54 9.30 -7.29
CA ALA A 37 20.35 9.77 -7.98
C ALA A 37 20.02 8.88 -9.19
N GLU A 38 21.03 8.54 -10.01
CA GLU A 38 20.86 7.62 -11.14
C GLU A 38 20.48 6.20 -10.69
N TYR A 39 20.99 5.72 -9.55
CA TYR A 39 20.62 4.39 -9.04
C TYR A 39 19.14 4.32 -8.64
N CYS A 40 18.58 5.40 -8.10
CA CYS A 40 17.17 5.49 -7.74
C CYS A 40 16.25 5.57 -8.98
N GLU A 41 16.68 6.22 -10.08
CA GLU A 41 15.90 6.30 -11.32
C GLU A 41 16.01 5.03 -12.17
N THR A 42 17.21 4.46 -12.29
CA THR A 42 17.44 3.26 -13.11
C THR A 42 16.68 2.06 -12.56
N HIS A 43 16.54 1.94 -11.23
CA HIS A 43 15.79 0.84 -10.61
C HIS A 43 14.25 0.99 -10.69
N TYR A 44 13.73 2.17 -11.06
CA TYR A 44 12.29 2.36 -11.21
C TYR A 44 11.73 1.69 -12.48
N TYR A 45 12.57 1.58 -13.53
CA TYR A 45 12.21 0.97 -14.82
C TYR A 45 13.11 -0.22 -15.24
N GLY A 46 14.18 -0.49 -14.49
CA GLY A 46 15.26 -1.41 -14.89
C GLY A 46 15.07 -2.89 -14.56
N ASN A 47 13.90 -3.32 -14.12
CA ASN A 47 13.58 -4.75 -13.98
C ASN A 47 12.80 -5.24 -15.19
N THR A 48 13.49 -5.49 -16.31
CA THR A 48 12.92 -6.19 -17.47
C THR A 48 12.62 -7.68 -17.17
N ASN A 49 13.11 -8.17 -16.03
CA ASN A 49 12.83 -9.51 -15.49
C ASN A 49 11.72 -9.50 -14.44
N MET A 50 10.79 -8.55 -14.49
CA MET A 50 9.54 -8.68 -13.76
C MET A 50 8.73 -9.79 -14.43
N ARG A 51 9.07 -11.05 -14.14
CA ARG A 51 8.09 -12.14 -14.26
C ARG A 51 7.00 -11.74 -13.30
N VAL A 52 5.96 -11.09 -13.82
CA VAL A 52 4.71 -10.97 -13.12
C VAL A 52 4.34 -12.42 -12.83
N PRO A 53 4.42 -12.89 -11.57
CA PRO A 53 3.92 -14.23 -11.26
C PRO A 53 2.49 -14.27 -11.77
N ASP A 54 2.00 -15.40 -12.29
CA ASP A 54 0.61 -15.54 -12.73
C ASP A 54 -0.28 -14.91 -11.66
N LEU A 55 -0.82 -13.72 -11.98
CA LEU A 55 -1.29 -12.76 -10.96
C LEU A 55 -2.45 -13.36 -10.15
N ILE A 56 -3.13 -14.30 -10.80
CA ILE A 56 -4.18 -15.17 -10.30
C ILE A 56 -3.83 -16.58 -10.78
N SER A 57 -3.41 -17.45 -9.85
CA SER A 57 -3.16 -18.85 -10.16
C SER A 57 -4.49 -19.64 -10.18
N PRO A 58 -4.66 -20.64 -11.07
CA PRO A 58 -5.85 -21.47 -11.06
C PRO A 58 -5.93 -22.28 -9.76
N ASN A 59 -7.05 -22.17 -9.04
CA ASN A 59 -7.34 -22.88 -7.81
C ASN A 59 -8.80 -23.40 -7.82
N GLU A 60 -9.21 -24.15 -6.78
CA GLU A 60 -10.56 -24.69 -6.72
C GLU A 60 -11.66 -23.61 -6.67
N PHE A 61 -11.39 -22.45 -6.07
CA PHE A 61 -12.34 -21.34 -6.06
C PHE A 61 -12.65 -20.84 -7.49
N TRP A 62 -11.63 -20.66 -8.32
CA TRP A 62 -11.80 -20.22 -9.70
C TRP A 62 -12.48 -21.29 -10.58
N VAL A 63 -12.28 -22.57 -10.27
CA VAL A 63 -12.99 -23.68 -10.92
C VAL A 63 -14.47 -23.66 -10.56
N ASP A 64 -14.82 -23.49 -9.28
CA ASP A 64 -16.20 -23.37 -8.82
C ASP A 64 -16.91 -22.17 -9.47
N PHE A 65 -16.21 -21.04 -9.55
CA PHE A 65 -16.74 -19.83 -10.18
C PHE A 65 -17.00 -20.02 -11.67
N ALA A 66 -16.07 -20.65 -12.39
CA ALA A 66 -16.26 -20.96 -13.81
C ALA A 66 -17.47 -21.90 -14.03
N ASN A 67 -17.60 -22.94 -13.22
CA ASN A 67 -18.74 -23.87 -13.27
C ASN A 67 -20.06 -23.15 -12.98
N TYR A 68 -20.08 -22.26 -11.99
CA TYR A 68 -21.25 -21.45 -11.65
C TYR A 68 -21.71 -20.57 -12.81
N ILE A 69 -20.79 -19.86 -13.48
CA ILE A 69 -21.12 -19.02 -14.64
C ILE A 69 -21.71 -19.86 -15.75
N VAL A 70 -21.14 -21.03 -16.03
CA VAL A 70 -21.62 -21.94 -17.08
C VAL A 70 -23.03 -22.46 -16.76
N GLU A 71 -23.30 -22.80 -15.50
CA GLU A 71 -24.60 -23.36 -15.09
C GLU A 71 -25.70 -22.30 -14.98
N LYS A 72 -25.40 -21.15 -14.35
CA LYS A 72 -26.40 -20.11 -14.03
C LYS A 72 -26.49 -19.02 -15.08
N ASN A 73 -25.51 -18.91 -15.97
CA ASN A 73 -25.35 -17.82 -16.95
C ASN A 73 -25.47 -16.41 -16.31
N LYS A 74 -25.04 -16.29 -15.06
CA LYS A 74 -25.10 -15.10 -14.21
C LYS A 74 -23.89 -15.07 -13.28
N ILE A 75 -23.57 -13.88 -12.79
CA ILE A 75 -22.41 -13.63 -11.92
C ILE A 75 -22.85 -13.31 -10.47
N THR A 76 -24.14 -13.05 -10.24
CA THR A 76 -24.71 -12.65 -8.95
C THR A 76 -25.16 -13.85 -8.11
N GLY A 77 -24.99 -13.83 -6.79
CA GLY A 77 -25.39 -14.94 -5.91
C GLY A 77 -24.42 -16.11 -5.93
N PHE A 78 -23.14 -15.86 -6.22
CA PHE A 78 -22.11 -16.88 -6.18
C PHE A 78 -21.56 -17.05 -4.77
N LEU A 79 -21.51 -18.30 -4.32
CA LEU A 79 -20.92 -18.69 -3.05
C LEU A 79 -20.11 -19.96 -3.26
N SER A 80 -18.89 -19.99 -2.71
CA SER A 80 -18.04 -21.17 -2.69
C SER A 80 -17.37 -21.31 -1.33
N SER A 81 -17.26 -22.54 -0.82
CA SER A 81 -16.50 -22.87 0.38
C SER A 81 -14.98 -22.79 0.16
N ASN A 82 -14.55 -22.76 -1.09
CA ASN A 82 -13.15 -22.79 -1.50
C ASN A 82 -12.48 -21.40 -1.51
N PHE A 83 -13.16 -20.35 -1.02
CA PHE A 83 -12.61 -18.98 -0.98
C PHE A 83 -11.27 -18.86 -0.26
N ILE A 84 -10.97 -19.77 0.68
CA ILE A 84 -9.69 -19.82 1.40
C ILE A 84 -8.47 -20.00 0.47
N TYR A 85 -8.66 -20.60 -0.71
CA TYR A 85 -7.58 -20.86 -1.66
C TYR A 85 -7.24 -19.64 -2.53
N ALA A 86 -8.11 -18.63 -2.57
CA ALA A 86 -7.92 -17.41 -3.35
C ALA A 86 -7.25 -16.29 -2.53
N THR A 87 -6.15 -16.62 -1.85
CA THR A 87 -5.46 -15.74 -0.89
C THR A 87 -3.98 -15.51 -1.22
N SER A 88 -3.52 -15.90 -2.41
CA SER A 88 -2.10 -15.86 -2.78
C SER A 88 -1.59 -14.44 -3.05
N ASN A 89 -2.48 -13.53 -3.48
CA ASN A 89 -2.17 -12.14 -3.80
C ASN A 89 -3.33 -11.22 -3.41
N ILE A 90 -3.04 -9.96 -3.07
CA ILE A 90 -4.06 -8.96 -2.75
C ILE A 90 -5.05 -8.75 -3.90
N THR A 91 -4.58 -8.79 -5.15
CA THR A 91 -5.45 -8.69 -6.34
C THR A 91 -6.44 -9.85 -6.40
N GLU A 92 -5.98 -11.07 -6.09
CA GLU A 92 -6.81 -12.27 -6.05
C GLU A 92 -7.86 -12.17 -4.93
N VAL A 93 -7.44 -11.72 -3.75
CA VAL A 93 -8.33 -11.52 -2.59
C VAL A 93 -9.43 -10.50 -2.91
N ILE A 94 -9.07 -9.35 -3.50
CA ILE A 94 -10.04 -8.32 -3.88
C ILE A 94 -11.03 -8.85 -4.92
N ALA A 95 -10.55 -9.58 -5.92
CA ALA A 95 -11.42 -10.19 -6.92
C ALA A 95 -12.37 -11.22 -6.29
N MET A 96 -11.85 -12.10 -5.43
CA MET A 96 -12.65 -13.08 -4.69
C MET A 96 -13.73 -12.40 -3.84
N ILE A 97 -13.39 -11.38 -3.05
CA ILE A 97 -14.36 -10.65 -2.21
C ILE A 97 -15.42 -9.93 -3.07
N SER A 98 -15.04 -9.41 -4.22
CA SER A 98 -15.97 -8.72 -5.14
C SER A 98 -16.96 -9.69 -5.80
N ILE A 99 -16.58 -10.95 -5.94
CA ILE A 99 -17.37 -12.01 -6.57
C ILE A 99 -18.26 -12.75 -5.55
N LEU A 100 -17.80 -12.87 -4.31
CA LEU A 100 -18.59 -13.47 -3.23
C LEU A 100 -19.78 -12.58 -2.88
N ASP A 101 -20.97 -13.13 -3.03
CA ASP A 101 -22.21 -12.46 -2.65
C ASP A 101 -22.52 -12.77 -1.18
N LEU A 102 -21.80 -12.09 -0.27
CA LEU A 102 -22.03 -12.20 1.17
C LEU A 102 -23.07 -11.15 1.62
N PRO A 103 -24.18 -11.56 2.25
CA PRO A 103 -25.14 -10.62 2.81
C PRO A 103 -24.49 -9.85 3.96
N PHE A 104 -24.45 -8.51 3.85
CA PHE A 104 -23.98 -7.63 4.93
C PHE A 104 -25.06 -7.38 6.00
N GLU A 105 -26.32 -7.59 5.64
CA GLU A 105 -27.45 -7.48 6.56
C GLU A 105 -27.79 -8.84 7.13
N GLU A 106 -27.83 -8.94 8.46
CA GLU A 106 -28.33 -10.13 9.13
C GLU A 106 -29.85 -10.20 8.96
N GLU A 107 -30.31 -11.32 8.43
CA GLU A 107 -31.72 -11.52 8.20
C GLU A 107 -32.37 -11.93 9.54
N LEU A 108 -33.27 -11.07 10.07
CA LEU A 108 -33.78 -11.15 11.45
C LEU A 108 -34.47 -12.49 11.75
N HIS A 109 -33.84 -13.33 12.56
CA HIS A 109 -34.43 -14.58 13.03
C HIS A 109 -35.61 -14.29 13.96
N THR A 110 -36.81 -14.62 13.52
CA THR A 110 -38.01 -14.43 14.33
C THR A 110 -38.13 -15.59 15.32
N ILE A 111 -37.89 -15.30 16.60
CA ILE A 111 -38.12 -16.23 17.70
C ILE A 111 -39.51 -15.95 18.27
N THR A 112 -40.42 -16.92 18.15
CA THR A 112 -41.74 -16.84 18.79
C THR A 112 -41.81 -17.82 19.95
N SER A 113 -41.97 -17.30 21.18
CA SER A 113 -42.24 -18.11 22.37
C SER A 113 -43.73 -18.36 22.50
N PHE A 114 -44.13 -19.63 22.59
CA PHE A 114 -45.52 -20.01 22.84
C PHE A 114 -45.72 -20.25 24.34
N GLY A 115 -45.63 -19.18 25.14
CA GLY A 115 -45.77 -19.24 26.60
C GLY A 115 -44.82 -20.28 27.23
N ASP A 116 -45.35 -21.12 28.11
CA ASP A 116 -44.58 -22.15 28.85
C ASP A 116 -44.38 -23.46 28.07
N LYS A 117 -44.80 -23.51 26.79
CA LYS A 117 -44.86 -24.76 25.99
C LYS A 117 -43.77 -24.87 24.91
N GLY A 118 -42.85 -23.91 24.84
CA GLY A 118 -41.64 -23.98 24.02
C GLY A 118 -41.42 -22.80 23.09
N VAL A 119 -40.30 -22.85 22.37
CA VAL A 119 -39.82 -21.80 21.47
C VAL A 119 -39.79 -22.32 20.04
N ARG A 120 -40.37 -21.55 19.11
CA ARG A 120 -40.24 -21.81 17.67
C ARG A 120 -39.30 -20.77 17.08
N ILE A 121 -38.19 -21.25 16.52
CA ILE A 121 -37.22 -20.43 15.80
C ILE A 121 -37.52 -20.60 14.32
N LYS A 122 -37.83 -19.50 13.63
CA LYS A 122 -37.90 -19.49 12.17
C LYS A 122 -36.60 -18.89 11.65
N ALA A 123 -35.85 -19.68 10.88
CA ALA A 123 -34.68 -19.18 10.18
C ALA A 123 -35.11 -18.13 9.16
N ALA A 124 -34.25 -17.14 8.99
CA ALA A 124 -34.38 -16.17 7.94
C ALA A 124 -33.89 -16.83 6.63
N ASN A 125 -34.47 -16.43 5.50
CA ASN A 125 -34.63 -17.20 4.27
C ASN A 125 -33.41 -17.18 3.34
#